data_AF-A0A8J7KSI5-F1
#
_entry.id   AF-A0A8J7KSI5-F1
#
_cell.length_a   1.000
_cell.length_b   1.000
_cell.length_c   1.000
_cell.angle_alpha   90.00
_cell.angle_beta   90.00
_cell.angle_gamma   90.00
#
_symmetry.space_group_name_H-M   'P 1'
#
loop_
_entity.id
_entity.type
_entity.pdbx_description
1 polymer ?
#
loop_
_entity_poly.entity_id
_entity_poly.type
_entity_poly.pdbx_seq_one_letter_code
_entity_poly.pdbx_strand_id
1 'polypeptide(L)'
;MALFRYDGPPSGVTLRTGEVLQEVLLWPGREVKMPEDHEYTQTLVCLGYLTRLDAQPVYLEPAARPVKSRPAATPSPTEKAGKQKTDSPSTEGEKT
;
A
#
# COMPACT_ATOMS: atom_id res chain seq x y z
N MET A 1 14.37 -10.32 6.78
CA MET A 1 13.34 -9.89 7.76
C MET A 1 12.40 -8.97 7.02
N ALA A 2 11.10 -9.23 7.13
CA ALA A 2 10.04 -8.52 6.42
C ALA A 2 9.05 -7.93 7.42
N LEU A 3 8.33 -6.88 7.00
CA LEU A 3 7.30 -6.22 7.79
C LEU A 3 5.95 -6.79 7.36
N PHE A 4 5.18 -7.28 8.34
CA PHE A 4 3.87 -7.87 8.09
C PHE A 4 2.80 -7.19 8.92
N ARG A 5 1.58 -7.10 8.39
CA ARG A 5 0.38 -6.80 9.17
C ARG A 5 -0.26 -8.11 9.64
N TYR A 6 -0.50 -8.22 10.94
CA TYR A 6 -1.18 -9.38 11.51
C TYR A 6 -2.69 -9.13 11.65
N ASP A 7 -3.52 -10.05 11.16
CA ASP A 7 -4.99 -9.96 11.18
C ASP A 7 -5.65 -11.15 11.91
N GLY A 8 -4.87 -11.95 12.64
CA GLY A 8 -5.37 -13.09 13.42
C GLY A 8 -5.68 -12.78 14.88
N PRO A 9 -6.06 -13.78 15.69
CA PRO A 9 -6.29 -13.63 17.13
C PRO A 9 -5.03 -13.24 17.92
N PRO A 10 -5.13 -12.46 19.01
CA PRO A 10 -3.96 -12.13 19.83
C PRO A 10 -3.16 -13.36 20.24
N SER A 11 -1.89 -13.40 19.85
CA SER A 11 -1.05 -14.60 19.97
C SER A 11 0.38 -14.25 20.34
N GLY A 12 1.07 -15.12 21.06
CA GLY A 12 2.51 -15.02 21.33
C GLY A 12 3.24 -16.20 20.71
N VAL A 13 4.34 -15.96 20.03
CA VAL A 13 5.16 -17.01 19.42
C VAL A 13 6.65 -16.79 19.69
N THR A 14 7.36 -17.87 19.95
CA THR A 14 8.83 -17.87 20.01
C THR A 14 9.38 -18.52 18.74
N LEU A 15 10.00 -17.71 17.88
CA LEU A 15 10.62 -18.16 16.65
C LEU A 15 12.05 -18.59 16.93
N ARG A 16 12.45 -19.74 16.38
CA ARG A 16 13.83 -20.22 16.46
C ARG A 16 14.49 -20.10 15.10
N THR A 17 15.45 -19.20 14.99
CA THR A 17 16.25 -19.04 13.77
C THR A 17 17.67 -19.50 14.08
N GLY A 18 17.95 -20.79 13.82
CA GLY A 18 19.20 -21.43 14.19
C GLY A 18 19.37 -21.53 15.72
N GLU A 19 20.35 -20.81 16.25
CA GLU A 19 20.66 -20.75 17.69
C GLU A 19 19.92 -19.60 18.40
N VAL A 20 19.35 -18.66 17.65
CA VAL A 20 18.68 -17.48 18.20
C VAL A 20 17.19 -17.79 18.42
N LEU A 21 16.72 -17.51 19.63
CA LEU A 21 15.30 -17.51 19.99
C LEU A 21 14.79 -16.07 20.04
N GLN A 22 13.69 -15.81 19.34
CA GLN A 22 13.05 -14.50 19.31
C GLN A 22 11.58 -14.63 19.69
N GLU A 23 11.18 -13.97 20.77
CA GLU A 23 9.77 -13.85 21.14
C GLU A 23 9.11 -12.71 20.36
N VAL A 24 7.92 -12.99 19.83
CA VAL A 24 7.11 -12.07 19.03
C VAL A 24 5.67 -12.12 19.54
N LEU A 25 5.15 -10.96 19.92
CA LEU A 25 3.75 -10.78 20.29
C LEU A 25 2.97 -10.26 19.07
N LEU A 26 2.00 -11.05 18.63
CA LEU A 26 1.13 -10.80 17.49
C LEU A 26 -0.18 -10.18 17.99
N TRP A 27 -0.38 -8.90 17.64
CA TRP A 27 -1.60 -8.17 17.97
C TRP A 27 -2.39 -7.88 16.68
N PRO A 28 -3.72 -8.10 16.67
CA PRO A 28 -4.54 -7.83 15.50
C PRO A 28 -4.40 -6.37 15.03
N GLY A 29 -4.26 -6.18 13.73
CA GLY A 29 -4.07 -4.88 13.09
C GLY A 29 -2.71 -4.24 13.30
N ARG A 30 -1.79 -4.86 14.06
CA ARG A 30 -0.43 -4.33 14.25
C ARG A 30 0.54 -4.86 13.21
N GLU A 31 1.54 -4.01 12.97
CA GLU A 31 2.68 -4.34 12.13
C GLU A 31 3.76 -5.02 12.98
N VAL A 32 4.34 -6.09 12.44
CA VAL A 32 5.33 -6.91 13.12
C VAL A 32 6.46 -7.26 12.16
N LYS A 33 7.70 -7.27 12.67
CA LYS A 33 8.86 -7.72 11.90
C LYS A 33 9.08 -9.20 12.16
N MET A 34 9.06 -10.01 11.11
CA MET A 34 9.27 -11.44 11.19
C MET A 34 10.19 -11.94 10.07
N PRO A 35 10.92 -13.06 10.27
CA PRO A 35 11.66 -13.73 9.21
C PRO A 35 10.70 -14.38 8.20
N GLU A 36 10.72 -13.91 6.95
CA GLU A 36 9.87 -14.46 5.86
C GLU A 36 10.18 -15.92 5.53
N ASP A 37 11.43 -16.34 5.73
CA ASP A 37 11.91 -17.69 5.44
C ASP A 37 11.52 -18.71 6.52
N HIS A 38 11.02 -18.26 7.68
CA HIS A 38 10.66 -19.14 8.79
C HIS A 38 9.33 -19.86 8.53
N GLU A 39 9.30 -21.18 8.73
CA GLU A 39 8.15 -22.07 8.48
C GLU A 39 6.82 -21.57 9.10
N TYR A 40 6.89 -21.10 10.35
CA TYR A 40 5.73 -20.53 11.05
C TYR A 40 5.20 -19.26 10.38
N THR A 41 6.10 -18.35 9.96
CA THR A 41 5.71 -17.12 9.26
C THR A 41 5.05 -17.45 7.91
N GLN A 42 5.60 -18.40 7.16
CA GLN A 42 5.01 -18.88 5.91
C GLN A 42 3.61 -19.47 6.15
N THR A 43 3.43 -20.26 7.22
CA THR A 43 2.13 -20.82 7.60
C THR A 43 1.11 -19.72 7.85
N LEU A 44 1.47 -18.69 8.62
CA LEU A 44 0.56 -17.57 8.89
C LEU A 44 0.20 -16.78 7.63
N VAL A 45 1.12 -16.65 6.68
CA VAL A 45 0.85 -16.04 5.36
C VAL A 45 -0.13 -16.92 4.57
N CYS A 46 0.10 -18.24 4.51
CA CYS A 46 -0.79 -19.18 3.83
C CYS A 46 -2.20 -19.22 4.43
N LEU A 47 -2.32 -19.05 5.75
CA LEU A 47 -3.60 -18.95 6.46
C LEU A 47 -4.29 -17.58 6.25
N GLY A 48 -3.60 -16.60 5.67
CA GLY A 48 -4.11 -15.24 5.48
C GLY A 48 -4.06 -14.37 6.74
N TYR A 49 -3.39 -14.81 7.80
CA TYR A 49 -3.22 -14.01 9.02
C TYR A 49 -2.08 -13.00 8.95
N LEU A 50 -1.10 -13.20 8.05
CA LEU A 50 -0.05 -12.22 7.80
C LEU A 50 -0.12 -11.69 6.37
N THR A 51 -0.15 -10.36 6.26
CA THR A 51 -0.03 -9.64 4.99
C THR A 51 1.33 -8.95 4.93
N ARG A 52 2.11 -9.21 3.89
CA ARG A 52 3.42 -8.56 3.71
C ARG A 52 3.25 -7.10 3.31
N LEU A 53 3.92 -6.19 4.01
CA LEU A 53 3.85 -4.74 3.78
C LEU A 53 5.08 -4.20 3.02
N ASP A 54 6.21 -4.90 3.07
CA ASP A 54 7.44 -4.53 2.34
C ASP A 54 7.47 -5.05 0.89
N ALA A 55 6.43 -5.74 0.44
CA ALA A 55 6.31 -6.15 -0.95
C ALA A 55 6.07 -4.90 -1.82
N GLN A 56 7.16 -4.33 -2.35
CA GLN A 56 7.08 -3.50 -3.55
C GLN A 56 6.28 -4.31 -4.57
N PRO A 57 5.22 -3.75 -5.19
CA PRO A 57 4.47 -4.45 -6.21
C PRO A 57 5.45 -4.74 -7.35
N VAL A 58 5.91 -5.99 -7.42
CA VAL A 58 6.55 -6.50 -8.61
C VAL A 58 5.41 -6.53 -9.63
N TYR A 59 5.30 -5.46 -10.42
CA TYR A 59 4.56 -5.53 -11.68
C TYR A 59 5.24 -6.65 -12.47
N LEU A 60 4.73 -7.87 -12.33
CA LEU A 60 4.88 -8.89 -13.34
C LEU A 60 4.05 -8.39 -14.50
N GLU A 61 4.63 -7.47 -15.27
CA GLU A 61 4.09 -7.09 -16.55
C GLU A 61 3.97 -8.40 -17.34
N PRO A 62 2.75 -8.89 -17.63
CA PRO A 62 2.60 -10.06 -18.47
C PRO A 62 3.24 -9.68 -19.80
N ALA A 63 4.22 -10.47 -20.24
CA ALA A 63 4.99 -10.23 -21.45
C ALA A 63 4.09 -9.77 -22.62
N ALA A 64 4.04 -8.47 -22.85
CA ALA A 64 3.27 -7.86 -23.92
C ALA A 64 4.10 -6.77 -24.62
N ARG A 65 5.13 -7.25 -25.35
CA ARG A 65 5.80 -6.65 -26.53
C ARG A 65 6.53 -5.31 -26.32
N PRO A 66 7.65 -5.08 -27.07
CA PRO A 66 8.41 -3.85 -26.95
C PRO A 66 7.72 -2.73 -27.74
N VAL A 67 7.32 -1.66 -27.06
CA VAL A 67 7.10 -0.36 -27.73
C VAL A 67 8.31 0.52 -27.48
N LYS A 68 8.95 0.89 -28.59
CA LYS A 68 10.22 1.61 -28.68
C LYS A 68 10.17 2.94 -27.92
N SER A 69 11.24 3.18 -27.17
CA SER A 69 11.63 4.44 -26.51
C SER A 69 11.62 5.63 -27.49
N ARG A 70 10.93 6.76 -27.17
CA ARG A 70 11.44 8.02 -26.54
C ARG A 70 11.97 9.06 -27.59
N PRO A 71 12.09 10.42 -27.40
CA PRO A 71 11.95 11.29 -26.20
C PRO A 71 11.12 12.61 -26.28
N ALA A 72 10.84 13.13 -25.08
CA ALA A 72 10.98 14.51 -24.57
C ALA A 72 10.41 15.72 -25.33
N ALA A 73 9.50 16.46 -24.67
CA ALA A 73 9.77 17.79 -24.10
C ALA A 73 8.44 18.48 -23.73
N THR A 74 8.28 18.86 -22.47
CA THR A 74 7.34 19.92 -22.05
C THR A 74 7.81 21.25 -22.68
N PRO A 75 6.91 22.17 -23.05
CA PRO A 75 6.36 23.07 -22.02
C PRO A 75 4.89 23.47 -22.23
N SER A 76 4.16 23.70 -21.14
CA SER A 76 3.00 24.62 -21.16
C SER A 76 3.48 26.02 -21.59
N PRO A 77 2.70 26.81 -22.37
CA PRO A 77 1.77 27.75 -21.72
C PRO A 77 0.54 28.14 -22.58
N THR A 78 -0.40 28.89 -21.96
CA THR A 78 -1.25 29.93 -22.60
C THR A 78 -2.37 29.44 -23.54
N GLU A 79 -3.59 29.97 -23.63
CA GLU A 79 -4.41 30.98 -22.96
C GLU A 79 -5.69 31.08 -23.84
N LYS A 80 -6.85 31.37 -23.24
CA LYS A 80 -8.10 31.92 -23.84
C LYS A 80 -8.73 31.26 -25.08
N ALA A 81 -10.01 30.90 -24.91
CA ALA A 81 -11.16 31.69 -25.40
C ALA A 81 -12.42 30.82 -25.21
N GLY A 82 -13.27 31.09 -24.21
CA GLY A 82 -14.47 31.93 -24.37
C GLY A 82 -15.71 31.03 -24.48
N LYS A 83 -16.92 31.33 -24.02
CA LYS A 83 -17.56 32.39 -23.22
C LYS A 83 -18.74 31.66 -22.52
N GLN A 84 -18.97 31.80 -21.22
CA GLN A 84 -19.75 32.85 -20.55
C GLN A 84 -21.21 33.02 -20.99
N LYS A 85 -22.02 33.31 -19.97
CA LYS A 85 -23.46 33.65 -19.89
C LYS A 85 -24.38 32.45 -19.73
N THR A 86 -25.33 32.41 -18.79
CA THR A 86 -25.98 33.38 -17.88
C THR A 86 -26.94 32.50 -17.06
N ASP A 87 -27.45 32.79 -15.87
CA ASP A 87 -27.67 34.02 -15.14
C ASP A 87 -27.77 33.63 -13.66
N SER A 88 -27.57 34.63 -12.82
CA SER A 88 -27.39 34.56 -11.38
C SER A 88 -28.77 34.51 -10.65
N PRO A 89 -28.99 35.21 -9.53
CA PRO A 89 -28.63 34.87 -8.16
C PRO A 89 -29.84 34.99 -7.20
N SER A 90 -29.64 34.72 -5.91
CA SER A 90 -29.84 35.70 -4.81
C SER A 90 -30.02 34.96 -3.48
N THR A 91 -29.08 35.10 -2.52
CA THR A 91 -28.98 36.20 -1.51
C THR A 91 -29.88 35.88 -0.32
N GLU A 92 -29.29 35.34 0.77
CA GLU A 92 -28.82 36.08 1.97
C GLU A 92 -29.97 36.49 2.88
N GLY A 93 -29.84 36.25 4.19
CA GLY A 93 -30.87 36.63 5.14
C GLY A 93 -30.68 36.04 6.53
N GLU A 94 -29.60 36.42 7.18
CA GLU A 94 -29.49 36.45 8.64
C GLU A 94 -30.62 37.31 9.22
N LYS A 95 -31.46 36.75 10.11
CA LYS A 95 -32.19 37.49 11.15
C LYS A 95 -32.90 36.51 12.10
N THR A 96 -32.41 36.41 13.34
CA THR A 96 -33.10 36.74 14.62
C THR A 96 -32.41 36.07 15.78
#